data_AF-A0A4S2H483-F1
#
_entry.id   AF-A0A4S2H483-F1
#
_cell.length_a   1.000
_cell.length_b   1.000
_cell.length_c   1.000
_cell.angle_alpha   90.00
_cell.angle_beta   90.00
_cell.angle_gamma   90.00
#
_symmetry.space_group_name_H-M   'P 1'
#
loop_
_entity.id
_entity.type
_entity.pdbx_description
1 polymer ?
#
loop_
_entity_poly.entity_id
_entity_poly.type
_entity_poly.pdbx_seq_one_letter_code
_entity_poly.pdbx_strand_id
1 'polypeptide(L)'
;MSQTEFPIDTKRHSAAHLMAAAVKELYPNARFGVGPATATGFFYDIALDETLTPEDLQRIEKTMKELRKKKLPFERIDLPIDQAIEFMKEQGQDFKVELLKLLREKGSTAIAKETGDESVVGEGVDTVSFFKTGDFVDLCRGPHVDNSAQVGHFKLRSIAGAYWRGDASNEQLQRIHALCFDTKEELEAELNRLEEQARRDHRKLGRELGLFTIVDEVGSGLPLWLPAGNVIRDELERLARTEEHKAGYKRVSTPHITKGDLYHKSGHLPYYAEDMYAPIMIEEQEYYLRPMNCPHHHMIYAHDQWSYRDLPVRLAEYGQVYRYEASGGLSGLMRVRGFCQNDAHIYCREDQAKDEFLAVMHMHAMYYRMFGIEDFWMRVSLPDMEDLGKYVDDPEGWKKAMGILKEAMDESGYPYREVEGEAAFYGPKVDFMVKSVVGTEYAISTNQLDFMATKRFDLQYTAEDGSKKPVYVIHRAPLGSHERFTAFLIEHYAGKFPCWLAPVQAMVIPIADRHEDYARQVRDKLFFAPVETVHGGIRAEADLAAERMQKKIRNAQTRQIPYMLVVGDAEAEAGTVAVRHRDHGDLGTMPVDDLIERISAEVKERRDRPKG
;
A
#
# COMPACT_ATOMS: atom_id res chain seq x y z
N MET A 1 -37.32 18.72 -21.43
CA MET A 1 -37.67 18.16 -20.11
C MET A 1 -36.37 18.10 -19.32
N SER A 2 -36.20 18.92 -18.27
CA SER A 2 -34.95 18.90 -17.48
C SER A 2 -34.84 17.55 -16.78
N GLN A 3 -33.76 16.80 -17.03
CA GLN A 3 -33.48 15.60 -16.26
C GLN A 3 -33.31 16.03 -14.80
N THR A 4 -34.14 15.47 -13.93
CA THR A 4 -34.21 15.89 -12.52
C THR A 4 -33.03 15.34 -11.72
N GLU A 5 -32.30 14.36 -12.28
CA GLU A 5 -31.17 13.71 -11.64
C GLU A 5 -30.13 13.30 -12.69
N PHE A 6 -28.95 13.93 -12.63
CA PHE A 6 -27.80 13.60 -13.49
C PHE A 6 -26.87 12.61 -12.77
N PRO A 7 -26.19 11.70 -13.49
CA PRO A 7 -25.13 10.87 -12.92
C PRO A 7 -24.06 11.70 -12.22
N ILE A 8 -23.49 11.18 -11.13
CA ILE A 8 -22.47 11.90 -10.36
C ILE A 8 -21.23 12.25 -11.19
N ASP A 9 -20.82 11.38 -12.12
CA ASP A 9 -19.67 11.65 -12.98
C ASP A 9 -19.92 12.84 -13.92
N THR A 10 -21.15 12.99 -14.41
CA THR A 10 -21.59 14.17 -15.17
C THR A 10 -21.53 15.44 -14.31
N LYS A 11 -21.95 15.37 -13.05
CA LYS A 11 -21.87 16.50 -12.10
C LYS A 11 -20.42 16.86 -11.76
N ARG A 12 -19.55 15.87 -11.55
CA ARG A 12 -18.11 16.05 -11.31
C ARG A 12 -17.42 16.70 -12.49
N HIS A 13 -17.70 16.22 -13.69
CA HIS A 13 -17.15 16.78 -14.91
C HIS A 13 -17.65 18.22 -15.16
N SER A 14 -18.92 18.49 -14.91
CA SER A 14 -19.48 19.85 -14.95
C SER A 14 -18.87 20.77 -13.87
N ALA A 15 -18.55 20.24 -12.69
CA ALA A 15 -17.85 20.99 -11.65
C ALA A 15 -16.39 21.31 -12.04
N ALA A 16 -15.73 20.46 -12.84
CA ALA A 16 -14.42 20.75 -13.42
C ALA A 16 -14.48 21.95 -14.37
N HIS A 17 -15.49 22.01 -15.25
CA HIS A 17 -15.71 23.17 -16.13
C HIS A 17 -16.08 24.43 -15.33
N LEU A 18 -16.87 24.30 -14.27
CA LEU A 18 -17.18 25.43 -13.38
C LEU A 18 -15.93 25.96 -12.68
N MET A 19 -15.00 25.07 -12.28
CA MET A 19 -13.70 25.46 -11.73
C MET A 19 -12.85 26.18 -12.78
N ALA A 20 -12.76 25.66 -14.00
CA ALA A 20 -12.01 26.31 -15.07
C ALA A 20 -12.60 27.69 -15.42
N ALA A 21 -13.93 27.82 -15.44
CA ALA A 21 -14.60 29.11 -15.61
C ALA A 21 -14.25 30.10 -14.49
N ALA A 22 -14.24 29.65 -13.23
CA ALA A 22 -13.83 30.47 -12.09
C ALA A 22 -12.35 30.89 -12.18
N VAL A 23 -11.46 29.98 -12.62
CA VAL A 23 -10.05 30.30 -12.85
C VAL A 23 -9.91 31.32 -13.98
N LYS A 24 -10.66 31.19 -15.08
CA LYS A 24 -10.62 32.15 -16.20
C LYS A 24 -11.09 33.55 -15.78
N GLU A 25 -12.07 33.65 -14.89
CA GLU A 25 -12.54 34.94 -14.33
C GLU A 25 -11.48 35.60 -13.45
N LEU A 26 -10.72 34.82 -12.68
CA LEU A 26 -9.66 35.33 -11.79
C LEU A 26 -8.32 35.56 -12.52
N TYR A 27 -8.02 34.74 -13.52
CA TYR A 27 -6.77 34.71 -14.27
C TYR A 27 -7.10 34.69 -15.78
N PRO A 28 -7.34 35.86 -16.40
CA PRO A 28 -7.79 35.95 -17.79
C PRO A 28 -6.84 35.32 -18.81
N ASN A 29 -5.55 35.24 -18.51
CA ASN A 29 -4.52 34.66 -19.39
C ASN A 29 -4.31 33.15 -19.19
N ALA A 30 -5.10 32.50 -18.33
CA ALA A 30 -4.98 31.06 -18.08
C ALA A 30 -5.13 30.24 -19.37
N ARG A 31 -4.23 29.28 -19.56
CA ARG A 31 -4.29 28.29 -20.64
C ARG A 31 -4.65 26.92 -20.06
N PHE A 32 -5.71 26.31 -20.56
CA PHE A 32 -6.31 25.11 -19.98
C PHE A 32 -5.87 23.85 -20.72
N GLY A 33 -5.40 22.86 -19.96
CA GLY A 33 -5.08 21.52 -20.42
C GLY A 33 -6.27 20.58 -20.32
N VAL A 34 -6.13 19.51 -19.55
CA VAL A 34 -7.17 18.48 -19.37
C VAL A 34 -7.81 18.54 -17.99
N GLY A 35 -9.11 18.26 -17.90
CA GLY A 35 -9.87 18.30 -16.66
C GLY A 35 -10.91 17.19 -16.50
N PRO A 36 -10.49 15.92 -16.36
CA PRO A 36 -11.41 14.79 -16.25
C PRO A 36 -12.04 14.70 -14.85
N ALA A 37 -13.20 14.04 -14.79
CA ALA A 37 -13.74 13.53 -13.54
C ALA A 37 -12.86 12.38 -13.00
N THR A 38 -12.89 12.20 -11.69
CA THR A 38 -12.22 11.10 -10.97
C THR A 38 -13.23 10.40 -10.08
N ALA A 39 -12.86 9.25 -9.51
CA ALA A 39 -13.77 8.42 -8.70
C ALA A 39 -14.45 9.16 -7.53
N THR A 40 -13.86 10.23 -6.98
CA THR A 40 -14.40 11.02 -5.85
C THR A 40 -14.51 12.51 -6.15
N GLY A 41 -14.22 12.95 -7.38
CA GLY A 41 -14.15 14.38 -7.68
C GLY A 41 -13.66 14.67 -9.09
N PHE A 42 -12.72 15.59 -9.24
CA PHE A 42 -12.15 15.99 -10.53
C PHE A 42 -10.80 16.69 -10.33
N PHE A 43 -10.06 16.88 -11.42
CA PHE A 43 -8.92 17.80 -11.43
C PHE A 43 -8.93 18.64 -12.69
N TYR A 44 -8.06 19.65 -12.77
CA TYR A 44 -7.80 20.39 -13.99
C TYR A 44 -6.35 20.84 -14.05
N ASP A 45 -5.71 20.61 -15.20
CA ASP A 45 -4.36 21.09 -15.50
C ASP A 45 -4.40 22.47 -16.15
N ILE A 46 -3.68 23.42 -15.58
CA ILE A 46 -3.73 24.83 -15.98
C ILE A 46 -2.30 25.38 -16.06
N ALA A 47 -1.95 26.00 -17.18
CA ALA A 47 -0.76 26.84 -17.25
C ALA A 47 -1.12 28.26 -16.82
N LEU A 48 -0.36 28.76 -15.86
CA LEU A 48 -0.45 30.09 -15.30
C LEU A 48 0.97 30.62 -15.11
N ASP A 49 1.16 31.92 -15.35
CA ASP A 49 2.44 32.59 -15.08
C ASP A 49 2.75 32.64 -13.58
N GLU A 50 1.70 32.65 -12.75
CA GLU A 50 1.78 32.70 -11.29
C GLU A 50 1.61 31.31 -10.67
N THR A 51 2.36 31.02 -9.61
CA THR A 51 2.18 29.78 -8.82
C THR A 51 0.99 29.93 -7.87
N LEU A 52 0.00 29.05 -7.99
CA LEU A 52 -1.16 29.00 -7.12
C LEU A 52 -0.78 28.62 -5.69
N THR A 53 -1.42 29.27 -4.73
CA THR A 53 -1.28 28.95 -3.30
C THR A 53 -2.57 28.38 -2.69
N PRO A 54 -2.54 27.82 -1.47
CA PRO A 54 -3.76 27.41 -0.76
C PRO A 54 -4.79 28.54 -0.59
N GLU A 55 -4.35 29.79 -0.49
CA GLU A 55 -5.22 30.98 -0.43
C GLU A 55 -5.96 31.19 -1.75
N ASP A 56 -5.30 30.95 -2.89
CA ASP A 56 -5.94 31.03 -4.20
C ASP A 56 -7.01 29.95 -4.38
N LEU A 57 -6.82 28.75 -3.82
CA LEU A 57 -7.89 27.73 -3.80
C LEU A 57 -9.14 28.25 -3.09
N GLN A 58 -9.00 29.00 -1.99
CA GLN A 58 -10.16 29.58 -1.30
C GLN A 58 -10.85 30.64 -2.17
N ARG A 59 -10.08 31.45 -2.90
CA ARG A 59 -10.60 32.46 -3.83
C ARG A 59 -11.33 31.80 -5.01
N ILE A 60 -10.73 30.81 -5.66
CA ILE A 60 -11.33 30.06 -6.76
C ILE A 60 -12.61 29.36 -6.28
N GLU A 61 -12.58 28.69 -5.13
CA GLU A 61 -13.78 28.02 -4.58
C GLU A 61 -14.91 29.02 -4.28
N LYS A 62 -14.58 30.23 -3.83
CA LYS A 62 -15.56 31.31 -3.64
C LYS A 62 -16.17 31.73 -4.97
N THR A 63 -15.36 31.98 -5.99
CA THR A 63 -15.84 32.34 -7.35
C THR A 63 -16.69 31.22 -7.94
N MET A 64 -16.31 29.94 -7.79
CA MET A 64 -17.13 28.81 -8.21
C MET A 64 -18.51 28.81 -7.54
N LYS A 65 -18.59 29.11 -6.23
CA LYS A 65 -19.87 29.22 -5.52
C LYS A 65 -20.72 30.40 -6.03
N GLU A 66 -20.08 31.51 -6.41
CA GLU A 66 -20.76 32.65 -7.03
C GLU A 66 -21.31 32.29 -8.41
N LEU A 67 -20.51 31.63 -9.26
CA LEU A 67 -20.93 31.14 -10.58
C LEU A 67 -22.03 30.06 -10.48
N ARG A 68 -21.99 29.20 -9.46
CA ARG A 68 -23.06 28.23 -9.16
C ARG A 68 -24.40 28.93 -8.88
N LYS A 69 -24.38 30.04 -8.12
CA LYS A 69 -25.59 30.80 -7.79
C LYS A 69 -26.22 31.49 -9.01
N LYS A 70 -25.41 31.82 -10.02
CA LYS A 70 -25.85 32.46 -11.27
C LYS A 70 -26.66 31.52 -12.19
N LYS A 71 -26.69 30.19 -11.94
CA LYS A 71 -27.39 29.19 -12.76
C LYS A 71 -27.03 29.26 -14.25
N LEU A 72 -25.74 29.38 -14.54
CA LEU A 72 -25.24 29.50 -15.92
C LEU A 72 -25.52 28.21 -16.70
N PRO A 73 -26.08 28.28 -17.92
CA PRO A 73 -26.29 27.09 -18.74
C PRO A 73 -24.97 26.51 -19.23
N PHE A 74 -24.92 25.18 -19.39
CA PHE A 74 -23.85 24.50 -20.13
C PHE A 74 -24.28 24.33 -21.59
N GLU A 75 -23.85 25.25 -22.46
CA GLU A 75 -24.28 25.28 -23.85
C GLU A 75 -23.32 24.49 -24.74
N ARG A 76 -23.82 23.44 -25.40
CA ARG A 76 -23.05 22.68 -26.39
C ARG A 76 -22.95 23.47 -27.70
N ILE A 77 -21.74 23.59 -28.22
CA ILE A 77 -21.43 24.22 -29.50
C ILE A 77 -20.67 23.20 -30.34
N ASP A 78 -21.25 22.75 -31.45
CA ASP A 78 -20.56 21.87 -32.41
C ASP A 78 -19.91 22.74 -33.49
N LEU A 79 -18.60 22.55 -33.71
CA LEU A 79 -17.82 23.28 -34.71
C LEU A 79 -17.08 22.30 -35.64
N PRO A 80 -16.94 22.63 -36.94
CA PRO A 80 -15.99 21.96 -37.81
C PRO A 80 -14.57 22.07 -37.26
N ILE A 81 -13.77 21.00 -37.40
CA ILE A 81 -12.48 20.90 -36.73
C ILE A 81 -11.49 22.01 -37.10
N ASP A 82 -11.49 22.47 -38.35
CA ASP A 82 -10.62 23.57 -38.78
C ASP A 82 -11.05 24.92 -38.19
N GLN A 83 -12.35 25.16 -38.03
CA GLN A 83 -12.87 26.36 -37.36
C GLN A 83 -12.60 26.30 -35.85
N ALA A 84 -12.70 25.11 -35.25
CA ALA A 84 -12.38 24.86 -33.86
C ALA A 84 -10.91 25.17 -33.53
N ILE A 85 -9.99 24.80 -34.44
CA ILE A 85 -8.56 25.08 -34.32
C ILE A 85 -8.31 26.59 -34.32
N GLU A 86 -8.88 27.33 -35.27
CA GLU A 86 -8.67 28.78 -35.33
C GLU A 86 -9.33 29.49 -34.14
N PHE A 87 -10.53 29.07 -33.75
CA PHE A 87 -11.24 29.61 -32.58
C PHE A 87 -10.40 29.48 -31.29
N MET A 88 -9.82 28.30 -31.02
CA MET A 88 -8.99 28.10 -29.82
C MET A 88 -7.64 28.83 -29.89
N LYS A 89 -7.10 29.04 -31.11
CA LYS A 89 -5.88 29.81 -31.33
C LYS A 89 -6.09 31.30 -31.07
N GLU A 90 -7.22 31.87 -31.50
CA GLU A 90 -7.61 33.25 -31.19
C GLU A 90 -7.79 33.48 -29.68
N GLN A 91 -8.20 32.45 -28.94
CA GLN A 91 -8.35 32.47 -27.48
C GLN A 91 -7.04 32.16 -26.72
N GLY A 92 -5.92 31.95 -27.43
CA GLY A 92 -4.62 31.63 -26.85
C GLY A 92 -4.56 30.28 -26.12
N GLN A 93 -5.40 29.30 -26.50
CA GLN A 93 -5.50 27.98 -25.86
C GLN A 93 -4.66 26.93 -26.60
N ASP A 94 -3.33 27.07 -26.58
CA ASP A 94 -2.41 26.25 -27.37
C ASP A 94 -2.53 24.73 -27.11
N PHE A 95 -2.74 24.33 -25.85
CA PHE A 95 -2.96 22.93 -25.48
C PHE A 95 -4.20 22.34 -26.16
N LYS A 96 -5.27 23.13 -26.28
CA LYS A 96 -6.53 22.72 -26.94
C LYS A 96 -6.34 22.64 -28.45
N VAL A 97 -5.57 23.57 -29.04
CA VAL A 97 -5.19 23.52 -30.46
C VAL A 97 -4.43 22.22 -30.77
N GLU A 98 -3.52 21.80 -29.90
CA GLU A 98 -2.79 20.54 -30.06
C GLU A 98 -3.71 19.32 -30.01
N LEU A 99 -4.65 19.28 -29.05
CA LEU A 99 -5.64 18.20 -28.95
C LEU A 99 -6.53 18.12 -30.19
N LEU A 100 -6.94 19.27 -30.75
CA LEU A 100 -7.75 19.33 -31.97
C LEU A 100 -6.98 18.81 -33.20
N LYS A 101 -5.69 19.16 -33.34
CA LYS A 101 -4.86 18.63 -34.42
C LYS A 101 -4.73 17.11 -34.35
N LEU A 102 -4.56 16.55 -33.14
CA LEU A 102 -4.55 15.09 -32.95
C LEU A 102 -5.88 14.46 -33.30
N LEU A 103 -7.00 15.03 -32.85
CA LEU A 103 -8.33 14.54 -33.19
C LEU A 103 -8.57 14.53 -34.71
N ARG A 104 -8.07 15.55 -35.42
CA ARG A 104 -8.13 15.62 -36.89
C ARG A 104 -7.29 14.53 -37.57
N GLU A 105 -6.12 14.24 -37.03
CA GLU A 105 -5.16 13.33 -37.67
C GLU A 105 -5.37 11.87 -37.30
N LYS A 106 -5.86 11.59 -36.08
CA LYS A 106 -5.86 10.23 -35.49
C LYS A 106 -7.21 9.81 -34.90
N GLY A 107 -8.22 10.68 -34.90
CA GLY A 107 -9.54 10.42 -34.30
C GLY A 107 -9.56 10.34 -32.76
N SER A 108 -8.39 10.37 -32.12
CA SER A 108 -8.21 10.26 -30.67
C SER A 108 -7.22 11.29 -30.13
N THR A 109 -7.46 11.73 -28.90
CA THR A 109 -6.52 12.56 -28.13
C THR A 109 -5.45 11.75 -27.41
N ALA A 110 -5.59 10.42 -27.34
CA ALA A 110 -4.63 9.53 -26.73
C ALA A 110 -3.45 9.26 -27.66
N ILE A 111 -2.23 9.18 -27.12
CA ILE A 111 -1.02 8.84 -27.87
C ILE A 111 -0.64 7.39 -27.54
N ALA A 112 -0.30 6.59 -28.55
CA ALA A 112 0.10 5.18 -28.39
C ALA A 112 1.23 4.95 -27.34
N LYS A 113 2.12 5.94 -27.14
CA LYS A 113 3.16 5.91 -26.10
C LYS A 113 2.61 5.99 -24.66
N GLU A 114 1.40 6.53 -24.48
CA GLU A 114 0.77 6.72 -23.17
C GLU A 114 -0.12 5.53 -22.77
N THR A 115 -0.67 4.82 -23.75
CA THR A 115 -1.60 3.69 -23.53
C THR A 115 -0.97 2.32 -23.77
N GLY A 116 0.22 2.26 -24.39
CA GLY A 116 0.87 0.99 -24.76
C GLY A 116 0.11 0.21 -25.84
N ASP A 117 -0.88 0.84 -26.48
CA ASP A 117 -1.81 0.21 -27.40
C ASP A 117 -1.76 0.96 -28.75
N GLU A 118 -1.27 0.28 -29.79
CA GLU A 118 -1.18 0.81 -31.15
C GLU A 118 -2.55 0.84 -31.86
N SER A 119 -3.61 0.28 -31.25
CA SER A 119 -4.96 0.22 -31.84
C SER A 119 -5.79 1.51 -31.71
N VAL A 120 -5.25 2.57 -31.07
CA VAL A 120 -5.99 3.82 -30.79
C VAL A 120 -6.04 4.80 -31.99
N VAL A 121 -5.78 4.33 -33.20
CA VAL A 121 -5.79 5.14 -34.43
C VAL A 121 -7.09 4.90 -35.19
N GLY A 122 -8.00 5.88 -35.13
CA GLY A 122 -9.24 5.89 -35.92
C GLY A 122 -9.14 6.82 -37.13
N GLU A 123 -10.21 6.91 -37.91
CA GLU A 123 -10.38 8.00 -38.89
C GLU A 123 -10.54 9.34 -38.15
N GLY A 124 -9.92 10.41 -38.68
CA GLY A 124 -10.02 11.76 -38.13
C GLY A 124 -11.46 12.24 -37.97
N VAL A 125 -11.72 13.05 -36.95
CA VAL A 125 -13.07 13.61 -36.74
C VAL A 125 -13.24 14.95 -37.47
N ASP A 126 -14.32 15.09 -38.24
CA ASP A 126 -14.62 16.32 -38.99
C ASP A 126 -15.27 17.41 -38.11
N THR A 127 -15.97 17.02 -37.05
CA THR A 127 -16.66 17.90 -36.13
C THR A 127 -16.32 17.57 -34.67
N VAL A 128 -16.24 18.62 -33.86
CA VAL A 128 -15.94 18.53 -32.43
C VAL A 128 -16.92 19.36 -31.65
N SER A 129 -17.17 18.97 -30.40
CA SER A 129 -18.05 19.69 -29.49
C SER A 129 -17.26 20.51 -28.48
N PHE A 130 -17.78 21.70 -28.18
CA PHE A 130 -17.38 22.57 -27.10
C PHE A 130 -18.53 22.74 -26.13
N PHE A 131 -18.20 23.07 -24.88
CA PHE A 131 -19.19 23.49 -23.89
C PHE A 131 -18.86 24.87 -23.37
N LYS A 132 -19.82 25.77 -23.47
CA LYS A 132 -19.75 27.14 -22.95
C LYS A 132 -20.43 27.21 -21.59
N THR A 133 -19.76 27.83 -20.62
CA THR A 133 -20.24 28.08 -19.26
C THR A 133 -19.94 29.52 -18.88
N GLY A 134 -20.92 30.41 -19.03
CA GLY A 134 -20.67 31.86 -18.95
C GLY A 134 -19.71 32.31 -20.06
N ASP A 135 -18.61 32.95 -19.70
CA ASP A 135 -17.60 33.43 -20.66
C ASP A 135 -16.53 32.38 -21.00
N PHE A 136 -16.52 31.26 -20.29
CA PHE A 136 -15.59 30.16 -20.51
C PHE A 136 -16.13 29.19 -21.57
N VAL A 137 -15.27 28.75 -22.48
CA VAL A 137 -15.57 27.75 -23.51
C VAL A 137 -14.47 26.70 -23.51
N ASP A 138 -14.84 25.42 -23.44
CA ASP A 138 -13.85 24.33 -23.43
C ASP A 138 -14.15 23.22 -24.44
N LEU A 139 -13.09 22.62 -24.98
CA LEU A 139 -13.18 21.45 -25.86
C LEU A 139 -13.55 20.23 -25.04
N CYS A 140 -14.77 19.72 -25.24
CA CYS A 140 -15.29 18.61 -24.45
C CYS A 140 -16.40 17.86 -25.17
N ARG A 141 -16.42 16.52 -25.03
CA ARG A 141 -17.46 15.64 -25.58
C ARG A 141 -18.76 15.63 -24.75
N GLY A 142 -18.70 16.03 -23.48
CA GLY A 142 -19.78 15.92 -22.51
C GLY A 142 -20.02 14.47 -22.05
N PRO A 143 -21.17 14.17 -21.41
CA PRO A 143 -22.27 15.09 -21.12
C PRO A 143 -21.99 16.09 -19.98
N HIS A 144 -22.82 17.13 -19.88
CA HIS A 144 -22.86 18.09 -18.78
C HIS A 144 -24.26 18.18 -18.18
N VAL A 145 -24.37 18.74 -16.96
CA VAL A 145 -25.66 19.11 -16.36
C VAL A 145 -26.28 20.31 -17.09
N ASP A 146 -27.58 20.58 -16.92
CA ASP A 146 -28.23 21.68 -17.66
C ASP A 146 -27.66 23.06 -17.27
N ASN A 147 -27.40 23.28 -15.97
CA ASN A 147 -26.87 24.55 -15.47
C ASN A 147 -25.99 24.42 -14.23
N SER A 148 -25.20 25.47 -13.98
CA SER A 148 -24.19 25.50 -12.91
C SER A 148 -24.75 25.26 -11.51
N ALA A 149 -26.05 25.44 -11.24
CA ALA A 149 -26.60 25.15 -9.90
C ALA A 149 -26.76 23.64 -9.63
N GLN A 150 -26.86 22.82 -10.68
CA GLN A 150 -27.01 21.36 -10.60
C GLN A 150 -25.68 20.62 -10.42
N VAL A 151 -24.54 21.32 -10.43
CA VAL A 151 -23.28 20.71 -9.99
C VAL A 151 -23.41 20.26 -8.54
N GLY A 152 -22.72 19.17 -8.19
CA GLY A 152 -22.72 18.64 -6.82
C GLY A 152 -22.09 19.60 -5.80
N HIS A 153 -22.05 19.16 -4.55
CA HIS A 153 -21.27 19.81 -3.49
C HIS A 153 -19.79 19.56 -3.74
N PHE A 154 -18.97 20.61 -3.75
CA PHE A 154 -17.55 20.52 -4.09
C PHE A 154 -16.63 21.18 -3.05
N LYS A 155 -15.37 20.73 -3.02
CA LYS A 155 -14.29 21.28 -2.21
C LYS A 155 -12.98 21.22 -2.99
N LEU A 156 -12.26 22.35 -3.10
CA LEU A 156 -10.91 22.35 -3.66
C LEU A 156 -9.91 21.88 -2.60
N ARG A 157 -8.96 21.01 -2.98
CA ARG A 157 -8.23 20.18 -2.03
C ARG A 157 -6.73 20.39 -2.06
N SER A 158 -6.10 20.33 -3.23
CA SER A 158 -4.64 20.46 -3.34
C SER A 158 -4.21 20.95 -4.71
N ILE A 159 -3.00 21.51 -4.77
CA ILE A 159 -2.31 21.88 -6.00
C ILE A 159 -1.14 20.91 -6.16
N ALA A 160 -0.98 20.36 -7.36
CA ALA A 160 0.14 19.50 -7.72
C ALA A 160 0.81 20.01 -9.01
N GLY A 161 2.09 19.71 -9.19
CA GLY A 161 2.73 19.86 -10.49
C GLY A 161 2.32 18.72 -11.42
N ALA A 162 1.95 19.05 -12.65
CA ALA A 162 1.78 18.09 -13.73
C ALA A 162 2.67 18.52 -14.90
N TYR A 163 3.00 17.59 -15.78
CA TYR A 163 3.61 17.92 -17.06
C TYR A 163 2.59 17.66 -18.16
N TRP A 164 2.58 18.50 -19.18
CA TRP A 164 1.69 18.27 -20.32
C TRP A 164 1.95 16.88 -20.91
N ARG A 165 0.88 16.08 -21.03
CA ARG A 165 0.93 14.68 -21.47
C ARG A 165 1.78 13.73 -20.61
N GLY A 166 2.09 14.12 -19.39
CA GLY A 166 2.89 13.31 -18.47
C GLY A 166 4.37 13.18 -18.85
N ASP A 167 4.84 13.96 -19.83
CA ASP A 167 6.23 13.97 -20.26
C ASP A 167 6.99 15.11 -19.57
N ALA A 168 7.99 14.77 -18.74
CA ALA A 168 8.77 15.73 -17.97
C ALA A 168 9.58 16.73 -18.82
N SER A 169 9.72 16.49 -20.12
CA SER A 169 10.34 17.43 -21.08
C SER A 169 9.37 18.52 -21.57
N ASN A 170 8.06 18.36 -21.36
CA ASN A 170 7.05 19.33 -21.75
C ASN A 170 6.84 20.43 -20.70
N GLU A 171 6.02 21.43 -21.06
CA GLU A 171 5.65 22.53 -20.17
C GLU A 171 5.01 22.02 -18.86
N GLN A 172 5.45 22.59 -17.74
CA GLN A 172 4.92 22.28 -16.42
C GLN A 172 3.60 23.02 -16.20
N LEU A 173 2.58 22.26 -15.79
CA LEU A 173 1.24 22.73 -15.49
C LEU A 173 0.97 22.64 -13.99
N GLN A 174 0.00 23.44 -13.53
CA GLN A 174 -0.51 23.39 -12.16
C GLN A 174 -1.84 22.65 -12.17
N ARG A 175 -1.89 21.50 -11.49
CA ARG A 175 -3.07 20.65 -11.34
C ARG A 175 -3.83 21.00 -10.07
N ILE A 176 -5.06 21.47 -10.20
CA ILE A 176 -5.96 21.66 -9.05
C ILE A 176 -6.80 20.40 -8.87
N HIS A 177 -6.72 19.75 -7.71
CA HIS A 177 -7.56 18.62 -7.32
C HIS A 177 -8.76 19.07 -6.48
N ALA A 178 -9.93 18.52 -6.77
CA ALA A 178 -11.18 18.83 -6.08
C ALA A 178 -12.04 17.58 -5.85
N LEU A 179 -12.92 17.66 -4.85
CA LEU A 179 -13.95 16.66 -4.56
C LEU A 179 -15.30 17.15 -5.08
N CYS A 180 -16.18 16.21 -5.47
CA CYS A 180 -17.56 16.53 -5.77
C CYS A 180 -18.51 15.34 -5.53
N PHE A 181 -19.57 15.61 -4.74
CA PHE A 181 -20.58 14.65 -4.30
C PHE A 181 -21.99 15.20 -4.46
N ASP A 182 -22.99 14.32 -4.45
CA ASP A 182 -24.39 14.72 -4.63
C ASP A 182 -24.95 15.44 -3.41
N THR A 183 -24.51 15.02 -2.22
CA THR A 183 -24.96 15.60 -0.94
C THR A 183 -23.81 16.29 -0.20
N LYS A 184 -24.17 17.16 0.75
CA LYS A 184 -23.18 17.82 1.61
C LYS A 184 -22.58 16.82 2.59
N GLU A 185 -23.40 15.89 3.05
CA GLU A 185 -23.07 14.84 4.01
C GLU A 185 -22.01 13.89 3.45
N GLU A 186 -22.12 13.46 2.19
CA GLU A 186 -21.11 12.64 1.53
C GLU A 186 -19.78 13.39 1.36
N LEU A 187 -19.82 14.67 0.99
CA LEU A 187 -18.62 15.49 0.88
C LEU A 187 -17.92 15.64 2.23
N GLU A 188 -18.67 15.90 3.30
CA GLU A 188 -18.13 16.00 4.66
C GLU A 188 -17.58 14.66 5.15
N ALA A 189 -18.27 13.55 4.88
CA ALA A 189 -17.79 12.21 5.19
C ALA A 189 -16.46 11.90 4.49
N GLU A 190 -16.33 12.25 3.21
CA GLU A 190 -15.08 12.06 2.46
C GLU A 190 -13.95 12.96 2.98
N LEU A 191 -14.25 14.22 3.33
CA LEU A 191 -13.25 15.11 3.94
C LEU A 191 -12.75 14.56 5.28
N ASN A 192 -13.66 14.12 6.14
CA ASN A 192 -13.29 13.48 7.41
C ASN A 192 -12.45 12.21 7.19
N ARG A 193 -12.78 11.41 6.16
CA ARG A 193 -12.02 10.20 5.80
C ARG A 193 -10.59 10.55 5.36
N LEU A 194 -10.42 11.59 4.55
CA LEU A 194 -9.11 12.06 4.09
C LEU A 194 -8.28 12.67 5.23
N GLU A 195 -8.90 13.42 6.14
CA GLU A 195 -8.23 13.95 7.34
C GLU A 195 -7.75 12.82 8.25
N GLU A 196 -8.61 11.80 8.46
CA GLU A 196 -8.25 10.62 9.24
C GLU A 196 -7.13 9.82 8.56
N GLN A 197 -7.15 9.69 7.23
CA GLN A 197 -6.08 9.05 6.46
C GLN A 197 -4.76 9.81 6.61
N ALA A 198 -4.77 11.14 6.53
CA ALA A 198 -3.58 11.97 6.74
C ALA A 198 -3.05 11.90 8.18
N ARG A 199 -3.95 11.73 9.18
CA ARG A 199 -3.57 11.52 10.57
C ARG A 199 -2.88 10.16 10.79
N ARG A 200 -3.32 9.14 10.04
CA ARG A 200 -2.81 7.77 10.14
C ARG A 200 -1.60 7.46 9.27
N ASP A 201 -1.23 8.36 8.35
CA ASP A 201 -0.13 8.16 7.41
C ASP A 201 1.14 7.68 8.10
N HIS A 202 1.60 6.48 7.71
CA HIS A 202 2.76 5.84 8.34
C HIS A 202 4.05 6.64 8.17
N ARG A 203 4.17 7.52 7.19
CA ARG A 203 5.35 8.39 6.99
C ARG A 203 5.40 9.48 8.05
N LYS A 204 4.23 10.05 8.37
CA LYS A 204 4.09 11.05 9.43
C LYS A 204 4.31 10.40 10.80
N LEU A 205 3.53 9.34 11.10
CA LEU A 205 3.61 8.65 12.38
C LEU A 205 4.96 7.95 12.58
N GLY A 206 5.53 7.35 11.54
CA GLY A 206 6.85 6.72 11.58
C GLY A 206 7.95 7.70 11.99
N ARG A 207 7.89 8.94 11.52
CA ARG A 207 8.81 10.01 11.94
C ARG A 207 8.53 10.47 13.37
N GLU A 208 7.27 10.73 13.72
CA GLU A 208 6.87 11.21 15.06
C GLU A 208 7.19 10.19 16.17
N LEU A 209 7.06 8.90 15.87
CA LEU A 209 7.35 7.80 16.79
C LEU A 209 8.80 7.27 16.68
N GLY A 210 9.61 7.80 15.77
CA GLY A 210 11.00 7.39 15.59
C GLY A 210 11.15 5.92 15.17
N LEU A 211 10.31 5.44 14.26
CA LEU A 211 10.29 4.05 13.80
C LEU A 211 11.24 3.79 12.64
N PHE A 212 11.28 4.69 11.66
CA PHE A 212 12.15 4.58 10.49
C PHE A 212 12.48 5.96 9.94
N THR A 213 13.50 6.01 9.09
CA THR A 213 13.82 7.19 8.28
C THR A 213 14.24 6.76 6.87
N ILE A 214 14.04 7.64 5.90
CA ILE A 214 14.57 7.46 4.54
C ILE A 214 15.47 8.67 4.31
N VAL A 215 16.71 8.40 3.92
CA VAL A 215 17.78 9.39 3.81
C VAL A 215 18.31 9.35 2.39
N ASP A 216 18.39 10.50 1.74
CA ASP A 216 18.72 10.59 0.31
C ASP A 216 20.11 10.02 0.00
N GLU A 217 21.07 10.20 0.91
CA GLU A 217 22.43 9.66 0.80
C GLU A 217 22.48 8.12 0.80
N VAL A 218 21.49 7.45 1.38
CA VAL A 218 21.36 5.98 1.34
C VAL A 218 20.68 5.54 0.05
N GLY A 219 19.72 6.33 -0.43
CA GLY A 219 18.99 6.10 -1.68
C GLY A 219 17.48 5.90 -1.47
N SER A 220 16.70 6.37 -2.45
CA SER A 220 15.24 6.30 -2.40
C SER A 220 14.74 4.85 -2.35
N GLY A 221 13.76 4.60 -1.46
CA GLY A 221 13.17 3.27 -1.29
C GLY A 221 14.06 2.30 -0.50
N LEU A 222 15.07 2.79 0.21
CA LEU A 222 15.93 2.01 1.11
C LEU A 222 15.77 2.53 2.55
N PRO A 223 14.72 2.12 3.27
CA PRO A 223 14.43 2.64 4.61
C PRO A 223 15.46 2.17 5.63
N LEU A 224 15.84 3.08 6.52
CA LEU A 224 16.61 2.80 7.72
C LEU A 224 15.65 2.57 8.90
N TRP A 225 15.67 1.36 9.43
CA TRP A 225 14.93 1.01 10.64
C TRP A 225 15.62 1.61 11.87
N LEU A 226 14.90 2.46 12.61
CA LEU A 226 15.38 3.01 13.88
C LEU A 226 15.12 2.02 15.02
N PRO A 227 15.75 2.15 16.21
CA PRO A 227 15.62 1.16 17.28
C PRO A 227 14.17 0.77 17.60
N ALA A 228 13.26 1.76 17.68
CA ALA A 228 11.87 1.49 17.98
C ALA A 228 11.15 0.72 16.86
N GLY A 229 11.41 1.06 15.59
CA GLY A 229 10.86 0.30 14.46
C GLY A 229 11.46 -1.09 14.34
N ASN A 230 12.74 -1.27 14.68
CA ASN A 230 13.38 -2.57 14.64
C ASN A 230 12.80 -3.54 15.68
N VAL A 231 12.36 -3.06 16.85
CA VAL A 231 11.62 -3.90 17.81
C VAL A 231 10.35 -4.48 17.20
N ILE A 232 9.58 -3.67 16.46
CA ILE A 232 8.37 -4.13 15.76
C ILE A 232 8.74 -5.21 14.75
N ARG A 233 9.79 -4.95 13.96
CA ARG A 233 10.30 -5.91 12.96
C ARG A 233 10.69 -7.24 13.60
N ASP A 234 11.45 -7.20 14.68
CA ASP A 234 11.91 -8.41 15.37
C ASP A 234 10.74 -9.19 16.01
N GLU A 235 9.72 -8.51 16.56
CA GLU A 235 8.54 -9.18 17.14
C GLU A 235 7.68 -9.85 16.06
N LEU A 236 7.52 -9.21 14.90
CA LEU A 236 6.86 -9.81 13.75
C LEU A 236 7.63 -11.03 13.23
N GLU A 237 8.96 -10.92 13.12
CA GLU A 237 9.79 -12.04 12.70
C GLU A 237 9.76 -13.19 13.72
N ARG A 238 9.84 -12.90 15.01
CA ARG A 238 9.73 -13.90 16.08
C ARG A 238 8.39 -14.62 16.03
N LEU A 239 7.30 -13.88 15.82
CA LEU A 239 5.96 -14.43 15.62
C LEU A 239 5.95 -15.41 14.45
N ALA A 240 6.38 -14.96 13.26
CA ALA A 240 6.41 -15.82 12.08
C ALA A 240 7.28 -17.05 12.32
N ARG A 241 8.51 -16.91 12.83
CA ARG A 241 9.40 -18.05 13.14
C ARG A 241 8.72 -19.09 14.05
N THR A 242 7.97 -18.62 15.06
CA THR A 242 7.28 -19.50 16.02
C THR A 242 6.16 -20.29 15.36
N GLU A 243 5.29 -19.62 14.59
CA GLU A 243 4.15 -20.28 13.94
C GLU A 243 4.59 -21.14 12.74
N GLU A 244 5.61 -20.71 12.00
CA GLU A 244 6.26 -21.50 10.96
C GLU A 244 6.85 -22.80 11.52
N HIS A 245 7.51 -22.75 12.67
CA HIS A 245 8.04 -23.93 13.33
C HIS A 245 6.92 -24.92 13.71
N LYS A 246 5.82 -24.43 14.30
CA LYS A 246 4.64 -25.26 14.63
C LYS A 246 4.02 -25.89 13.39
N ALA A 247 4.04 -25.19 12.26
CA ALA A 247 3.56 -25.67 10.97
C ALA A 247 4.59 -26.55 10.21
N GLY A 248 5.72 -26.89 10.83
CA GLY A 248 6.70 -27.83 10.27
C GLY A 248 7.64 -27.22 9.22
N TYR A 249 7.73 -25.90 9.10
CA TYR A 249 8.68 -25.26 8.20
C TYR A 249 10.12 -25.43 8.68
N LYS A 250 11.03 -25.57 7.72
CA LYS A 250 12.48 -25.60 7.92
C LYS A 250 13.05 -24.27 7.46
N ARG A 251 13.75 -23.59 8.39
CA ARG A 251 14.35 -22.30 8.13
C ARG A 251 15.65 -22.46 7.37
N VAL A 252 15.83 -21.67 6.32
CA VAL A 252 17.06 -21.58 5.53
C VAL A 252 17.55 -20.14 5.46
N SER A 253 18.76 -19.94 4.98
CA SER A 253 19.33 -18.63 4.67
C SER A 253 20.10 -18.72 3.37
N THR A 254 19.83 -17.82 2.44
CA THR A 254 20.43 -17.85 1.11
C THR A 254 21.09 -16.52 0.73
N PRO A 255 22.09 -16.52 -0.17
CA PRO A 255 22.78 -15.30 -0.58
C PRO A 255 21.85 -14.25 -1.21
N HIS A 256 22.20 -12.97 -1.09
CA HIS A 256 21.46 -11.87 -1.68
C HIS A 256 21.89 -11.55 -3.12
N ILE A 257 23.01 -12.12 -3.55
CA ILE A 257 23.64 -11.91 -4.84
C ILE A 257 23.98 -13.27 -5.46
N THR A 258 23.78 -13.41 -6.77
CA THR A 258 24.03 -14.65 -7.51
C THR A 258 24.33 -14.36 -8.97
N LYS A 259 24.81 -15.37 -9.70
CA LYS A 259 25.11 -15.28 -11.13
C LYS A 259 23.83 -15.16 -11.96
N GLY A 260 23.90 -14.43 -13.08
CA GLY A 260 22.80 -14.29 -14.04
C GLY A 260 22.21 -15.62 -14.53
N ASP A 261 23.05 -16.67 -14.68
CA ASP A 261 22.63 -18.01 -15.10
C ASP A 261 21.47 -18.57 -14.27
N LEU A 262 21.44 -18.32 -12.95
CA LEU A 262 20.37 -18.79 -12.08
C LEU A 262 19.03 -18.11 -12.43
N TYR A 263 19.06 -16.83 -12.77
CA TYR A 263 17.87 -16.06 -13.14
C TYR A 263 17.43 -16.30 -14.59
N HIS A 264 18.34 -16.65 -15.50
CA HIS A 264 17.97 -17.17 -16.80
C HIS A 264 17.28 -18.52 -16.67
N LYS A 265 17.85 -19.45 -15.88
CA LYS A 265 17.26 -20.77 -15.61
C LYS A 265 15.86 -20.64 -15.02
N SER A 266 15.68 -19.78 -14.02
CA SER A 266 14.38 -19.57 -13.38
C SER A 266 13.38 -18.77 -14.22
N GLY A 267 13.81 -18.07 -15.26
CA GLY A 267 12.95 -17.22 -16.09
C GLY A 267 12.81 -15.78 -15.60
N HIS A 268 13.46 -15.40 -14.49
CA HIS A 268 13.38 -14.03 -13.98
C HIS A 268 14.07 -13.02 -14.90
N LEU A 269 15.19 -13.34 -15.53
CA LEU A 269 15.79 -12.41 -16.51
C LEU A 269 14.92 -12.25 -17.77
N PRO A 270 14.40 -13.32 -18.40
CA PRO A 270 13.50 -13.19 -19.54
C PRO A 270 12.21 -12.38 -19.28
N TYR A 271 11.60 -12.50 -18.10
CA TYR A 271 10.27 -11.94 -17.84
C TYR A 271 10.24 -10.79 -16.81
N TYR A 272 11.32 -10.57 -16.05
CA TYR A 272 11.36 -9.66 -14.90
C TYR A 272 12.59 -8.76 -14.87
N ALA A 273 13.41 -8.72 -15.94
CA ALA A 273 14.65 -7.95 -15.97
C ALA A 273 14.43 -6.44 -15.76
N GLU A 274 13.32 -5.87 -16.24
CA GLU A 274 13.02 -4.44 -16.10
C GLU A 274 12.84 -4.01 -14.64
N ASP A 275 12.37 -4.92 -13.79
CA ASP A 275 12.16 -4.72 -12.35
C ASP A 275 13.36 -5.20 -11.51
N MET A 276 14.45 -5.65 -12.13
CA MET A 276 15.68 -6.06 -11.45
C MET A 276 16.69 -4.91 -11.40
N TYR A 277 17.50 -4.87 -10.33
CA TYR A 277 18.67 -3.99 -10.33
C TYR A 277 19.65 -4.42 -11.42
N ALA A 278 20.32 -3.42 -12.02
CA ALA A 278 21.35 -3.65 -13.02
C ALA A 278 22.44 -4.62 -12.51
N PRO A 279 23.02 -5.46 -13.39
CA PRO A 279 24.04 -6.41 -12.99
C PRO A 279 25.31 -5.70 -12.50
N ILE A 280 25.97 -6.34 -11.54
CA ILE A 280 27.33 -6.04 -11.11
C ILE A 280 28.26 -6.92 -11.95
N MET A 281 29.11 -6.30 -12.76
CA MET A 281 30.10 -7.02 -13.57
C MET A 281 31.31 -7.41 -12.72
N ILE A 282 31.56 -8.72 -12.58
CA ILE A 282 32.72 -9.28 -11.88
C ILE A 282 33.35 -10.34 -12.77
N GLU A 283 34.62 -10.16 -13.15
CA GLU A 283 35.39 -11.14 -13.95
C GLU A 283 34.62 -11.63 -15.20
N GLU A 284 34.08 -10.67 -15.97
CA GLU A 284 33.27 -10.93 -17.19
C GLU A 284 31.95 -11.68 -16.94
N GLN A 285 31.54 -11.85 -15.68
CA GLN A 285 30.27 -12.46 -15.30
C GLN A 285 29.32 -11.42 -14.71
N GLU A 286 28.04 -11.54 -15.08
CA GLU A 286 26.95 -10.74 -14.53
C GLU A 286 26.47 -11.34 -13.21
N TYR A 287 26.53 -10.55 -12.14
CA TYR A 287 25.94 -10.86 -10.86
C TYR A 287 24.76 -9.93 -10.57
N TYR A 288 23.69 -10.48 -10.01
CA TYR A 288 22.46 -9.74 -9.75
C TYR A 288 22.09 -9.83 -8.28
N LEU A 289 21.62 -8.71 -7.73
CA LEU A 289 20.85 -8.71 -6.48
C LEU A 289 19.54 -9.47 -6.68
N ARG A 290 19.15 -10.28 -5.70
CA ARG A 290 17.96 -11.12 -5.83
C ARG A 290 16.66 -10.31 -5.80
N PRO A 291 15.77 -10.46 -6.80
CA PRO A 291 14.43 -9.87 -6.75
C PRO A 291 13.41 -10.73 -5.97
N MET A 292 13.73 -12.02 -5.81
CA MET A 292 12.91 -13.05 -5.16
C MET A 292 13.80 -14.17 -4.58
N ASN A 293 13.32 -14.89 -3.56
CA ASN A 293 14.08 -15.97 -2.93
C ASN A 293 13.91 -17.33 -3.65
N CYS A 294 12.85 -17.51 -4.45
CA CYS A 294 12.48 -18.78 -5.08
C CYS A 294 13.64 -19.54 -5.73
N PRO A 295 14.51 -18.95 -6.57
CA PRO A 295 15.53 -19.72 -7.27
C PRO A 295 16.54 -20.34 -6.30
N HIS A 296 16.83 -19.66 -5.19
CA HIS A 296 17.76 -20.17 -4.18
C HIS A 296 17.16 -21.31 -3.38
N HIS A 297 15.86 -21.23 -3.03
CA HIS A 297 15.17 -22.33 -2.34
C HIS A 297 15.06 -23.55 -3.25
N HIS A 298 14.88 -23.37 -4.57
CA HIS A 298 14.87 -24.49 -5.52
C HIS A 298 16.22 -25.20 -5.56
N MET A 299 17.33 -24.46 -5.49
CA MET A 299 18.67 -25.05 -5.39
C MET A 299 18.88 -25.84 -4.09
N ILE A 300 18.30 -25.38 -2.96
CA ILE A 300 18.33 -26.13 -1.70
C ILE A 300 17.50 -27.41 -1.83
N TYR A 301 16.29 -27.35 -2.38
CA TYR A 301 15.48 -28.55 -2.58
C TYR A 301 16.19 -29.56 -3.48
N ALA A 302 16.80 -29.10 -4.57
CA ALA A 302 17.51 -29.93 -5.55
C ALA A 302 18.82 -30.55 -5.02
N HIS A 303 19.36 -30.06 -3.90
CA HIS A 303 20.56 -30.64 -3.28
C HIS A 303 20.31 -32.04 -2.73
N ASP A 304 19.14 -32.27 -2.13
CA ASP A 304 18.81 -33.52 -1.45
C ASP A 304 17.95 -34.44 -2.34
N GLN A 305 17.96 -35.75 -2.01
CA GLN A 305 17.05 -36.72 -2.60
C GLN A 305 15.84 -36.91 -1.70
N TRP A 306 14.64 -36.72 -2.26
CA TRP A 306 13.38 -36.82 -1.53
C TRP A 306 12.60 -38.07 -1.90
N SER A 307 11.99 -38.72 -0.91
CA SER A 307 10.97 -39.75 -1.07
C SER A 307 9.58 -39.13 -0.97
N TYR A 308 8.57 -39.81 -1.53
CA TYR A 308 7.16 -39.46 -1.33
C TYR A 308 6.78 -39.34 0.16
N ARG A 309 7.49 -40.04 1.04
CA ARG A 309 7.30 -40.03 2.50
C ARG A 309 7.83 -38.77 3.19
N ASP A 310 8.77 -38.08 2.55
CA ASP A 310 9.36 -36.85 3.11
C ASP A 310 8.53 -35.61 2.76
N LEU A 311 7.63 -35.73 1.77
CA LEU A 311 6.77 -34.63 1.33
C LEU A 311 5.53 -34.48 2.23
N PRO A 312 5.14 -33.24 2.58
CA PRO A 312 5.62 -31.98 1.99
C PRO A 312 6.87 -31.41 2.68
N VAL A 313 7.79 -30.87 1.87
CA VAL A 313 8.98 -30.13 2.33
C VAL A 313 8.68 -28.64 2.31
N ARG A 314 8.89 -27.95 3.42
CA ARG A 314 8.54 -26.53 3.57
C ARG A 314 9.77 -25.71 3.93
N LEU A 315 10.33 -24.96 2.97
CA LEU A 315 11.51 -24.13 3.18
C LEU A 315 11.12 -22.67 3.37
N ALA A 316 11.41 -22.09 4.54
CA ALA A 316 11.10 -20.70 4.88
C ALA A 316 12.37 -19.85 5.10
N GLU A 317 12.35 -18.60 4.68
CA GLU A 317 13.41 -17.62 4.89
C GLU A 317 12.79 -16.25 5.14
N TYR A 318 13.32 -15.50 6.12
CA TYR A 318 13.11 -14.05 6.11
C TYR A 318 14.08 -13.43 5.12
N GLY A 319 13.70 -13.48 3.85
CA GLY A 319 14.59 -13.21 2.72
C GLY A 319 14.56 -11.74 2.33
N GLN A 320 15.72 -11.09 2.43
CA GLN A 320 15.94 -9.74 1.92
C GLN A 320 16.08 -9.74 0.40
N VAL A 321 15.22 -9.02 -0.31
CA VAL A 321 15.19 -8.91 -1.77
C VAL A 321 15.24 -7.45 -2.21
N TYR A 322 15.52 -7.25 -3.51
CA TYR A 322 15.68 -5.94 -4.13
C TYR A 322 14.93 -5.86 -5.47
N ARG A 323 14.04 -4.87 -5.62
CA ARG A 323 13.30 -4.59 -6.87
C ARG A 323 13.54 -3.17 -7.32
N TYR A 324 13.77 -2.99 -8.61
CA TYR A 324 13.99 -1.69 -9.23
C TYR A 324 12.65 -0.99 -9.51
N GLU A 325 11.97 -0.60 -8.44
CA GLU A 325 10.73 0.17 -8.53
C GLU A 325 11.01 1.58 -9.08
N ALA A 326 10.15 2.04 -9.99
CA ALA A 326 10.21 3.41 -10.51
C ALA A 326 10.15 4.42 -9.36
N SER A 327 10.97 5.48 -9.42
CA SER A 327 11.11 6.45 -8.32
C SER A 327 9.78 7.10 -7.93
N GLY A 328 8.92 7.41 -8.90
CA GLY A 328 7.57 7.95 -8.66
C GLY A 328 6.59 6.97 -8.01
N GLY A 329 6.89 5.67 -8.01
CA GLY A 329 6.09 4.64 -7.35
C GLY A 329 6.47 4.41 -5.88
N LEU A 330 7.61 4.94 -5.41
CA LEU A 330 8.08 4.73 -4.05
C LEU A 330 7.22 5.50 -3.04
N SER A 331 6.88 4.86 -1.91
CA SER A 331 6.06 5.48 -0.88
C SER A 331 6.36 4.91 0.50
N GLY A 332 7.11 5.68 1.30
CA GLY A 332 7.44 5.34 2.69
C GLY A 332 7.94 3.90 2.83
N LEU A 333 7.25 3.08 3.63
CA LEU A 333 7.49 1.64 3.72
C LEU A 333 6.50 0.78 2.89
N MET A 334 5.44 1.38 2.34
CA MET A 334 4.43 0.64 1.56
C MET A 334 4.98 0.12 0.22
N ARG A 335 5.85 0.91 -0.43
CA ARG A 335 6.51 0.55 -1.69
C ARG A 335 7.95 1.03 -1.66
N VAL A 336 8.87 0.08 -1.60
CA VAL A 336 10.31 0.27 -1.38
C VAL A 336 11.09 -0.60 -2.36
N ARG A 337 12.38 -0.30 -2.55
CA ARG A 337 13.27 -1.07 -3.41
C ARG A 337 13.94 -2.23 -2.68
N GLY A 338 14.30 -2.05 -1.42
CA GLY A 338 14.85 -3.10 -0.56
C GLY A 338 13.86 -3.48 0.52
N PHE A 339 13.50 -4.75 0.61
CA PHE A 339 12.55 -5.24 1.61
C PHE A 339 12.80 -6.70 1.99
N CYS A 340 12.31 -7.09 3.17
CA CYS A 340 12.47 -8.43 3.70
C CYS A 340 11.10 -9.11 3.86
N GLN A 341 10.92 -10.30 3.31
CA GLN A 341 9.63 -11.01 3.32
C GLN A 341 9.68 -12.27 4.16
N ASN A 342 8.55 -12.66 4.76
CA ASN A 342 8.39 -13.95 5.44
C ASN A 342 8.13 -15.09 4.42
N ASP A 343 9.04 -15.17 3.46
CA ASP A 343 8.88 -15.95 2.25
C ASP A 343 9.11 -17.44 2.52
N ALA A 344 8.34 -18.29 1.83
CA ALA A 344 8.53 -19.72 1.88
C ALA A 344 8.07 -20.42 0.61
N HIS A 345 8.71 -21.55 0.36
CA HIS A 345 8.49 -22.42 -0.78
C HIS A 345 8.17 -23.82 -0.27
N ILE A 346 6.96 -24.28 -0.54
CA ILE A 346 6.49 -25.62 -0.16
C ILE A 346 6.55 -26.52 -1.39
N TYR A 347 7.24 -27.65 -1.26
CA TYR A 347 7.33 -28.68 -2.28
C TYR A 347 6.46 -29.84 -1.83
N CYS A 348 5.44 -30.16 -2.63
CA CYS A 348 4.44 -31.15 -2.28
C CYS A 348 4.05 -32.00 -3.49
N ARG A 349 3.37 -33.11 -3.24
CA ARG A 349 2.78 -33.93 -4.31
C ARG A 349 1.48 -33.29 -4.82
N GLU A 350 1.05 -33.68 -6.02
CA GLU A 350 -0.23 -33.24 -6.60
C GLU A 350 -1.41 -33.48 -5.64
N ASP A 351 -1.46 -34.65 -4.98
CA ASP A 351 -2.50 -35.02 -4.02
C ASP A 351 -2.46 -34.22 -2.70
N GLN A 352 -1.36 -33.51 -2.43
CA GLN A 352 -1.19 -32.69 -1.22
C GLN A 352 -1.38 -31.18 -1.49
N ALA A 353 -1.36 -30.76 -2.77
CA ALA A 353 -1.28 -29.35 -3.13
C ALA A 353 -2.47 -28.54 -2.60
N LYS A 354 -3.69 -29.07 -2.69
CA LYS A 354 -4.91 -28.43 -2.17
C LYS A 354 -4.82 -28.18 -0.66
N ASP A 355 -4.51 -29.22 0.11
CA ASP A 355 -4.47 -29.17 1.58
C ASP A 355 -3.35 -28.23 2.07
N GLU A 356 -2.18 -28.24 1.41
CA GLU A 356 -1.10 -27.29 1.72
C GLU A 356 -1.49 -25.84 1.38
N PHE A 357 -2.16 -25.63 0.25
CA PHE A 357 -2.63 -24.29 -0.14
C PHE A 357 -3.65 -23.76 0.88
N LEU A 358 -4.59 -24.60 1.30
CA LEU A 358 -5.60 -24.28 2.31
C LEU A 358 -4.97 -24.01 3.68
N ALA A 359 -4.00 -24.82 4.10
CA ALA A 359 -3.26 -24.62 5.35
C ALA A 359 -2.54 -23.25 5.37
N VAL A 360 -1.96 -22.85 4.24
CA VAL A 360 -1.36 -21.52 4.08
C VAL A 360 -2.42 -20.42 4.20
N MET A 361 -3.60 -20.58 3.59
CA MET A 361 -4.69 -19.60 3.70
C MET A 361 -5.17 -19.44 5.14
N HIS A 362 -5.30 -20.54 5.89
CA HIS A 362 -5.65 -20.49 7.31
C HIS A 362 -4.58 -19.79 8.15
N MET A 363 -3.30 -19.96 7.81
CA MET A 363 -2.19 -19.25 8.46
C MET A 363 -2.28 -17.72 8.23
N HIS A 364 -2.61 -17.28 7.01
CA HIS A 364 -2.84 -15.86 6.72
C HIS A 364 -3.99 -15.30 7.58
N ALA A 365 -5.14 -15.98 7.55
CA ALA A 365 -6.32 -15.55 8.30
C ALA A 365 -6.08 -15.56 9.82
N MET A 366 -5.28 -16.51 10.33
CA MET A 366 -4.85 -16.54 11.73
C MET A 366 -4.06 -15.29 12.09
N TYR A 367 -3.04 -14.93 11.31
CA TYR A 367 -2.26 -13.71 11.56
C TYR A 367 -3.17 -12.48 11.55
N TYR A 368 -4.02 -12.32 10.53
CA TYR A 368 -4.91 -11.18 10.42
C TYR A 368 -5.81 -11.02 11.64
N ARG A 369 -6.41 -12.12 12.11
CA ARG A 369 -7.19 -12.12 13.36
C ARG A 369 -6.36 -11.75 14.59
N MET A 370 -5.09 -12.16 14.68
CA MET A 370 -4.20 -11.74 15.78
C MET A 370 -3.96 -10.22 15.77
N PHE A 371 -3.85 -9.61 14.59
CA PHE A 371 -3.71 -8.15 14.46
C PHE A 371 -5.04 -7.39 14.56
N GLY A 372 -6.19 -8.08 14.63
CA GLY A 372 -7.50 -7.43 14.63
C GLY A 372 -7.97 -6.98 13.24
N ILE A 373 -7.41 -7.58 12.20
CA ILE A 373 -7.82 -7.39 10.81
C ILE A 373 -8.91 -8.41 10.49
N GLU A 374 -10.16 -7.96 10.49
CA GLU A 374 -11.35 -8.82 10.30
C GLU A 374 -11.97 -8.66 8.90
N ASP A 375 -11.83 -7.49 8.27
CA ASP A 375 -12.35 -7.19 6.94
C ASP A 375 -11.29 -7.44 5.87
N PHE A 376 -11.23 -8.68 5.39
CA PHE A 376 -10.39 -9.09 4.27
C PHE A 376 -11.13 -10.03 3.32
N TRP A 377 -10.75 -9.99 2.06
CA TRP A 377 -11.25 -10.88 1.01
C TRP A 377 -10.10 -11.31 0.10
N MET A 378 -10.34 -12.30 -0.75
CA MET A 378 -9.32 -12.90 -1.59
C MET A 378 -9.55 -12.59 -3.06
N ARG A 379 -8.55 -12.04 -3.72
CA ARG A 379 -8.57 -11.87 -5.18
C ARG A 379 -7.86 -13.06 -5.82
N VAL A 380 -8.61 -13.85 -6.57
CA VAL A 380 -8.12 -14.98 -7.34
C VAL A 380 -7.75 -14.46 -8.72
N SER A 381 -6.47 -14.28 -8.99
CA SER A 381 -5.99 -13.79 -10.27
C SER A 381 -5.73 -14.96 -11.22
N LEU A 382 -6.48 -14.98 -12.32
CA LEU A 382 -6.49 -16.02 -13.34
C LEU A 382 -5.75 -15.56 -14.61
N PRO A 383 -5.19 -16.48 -15.41
CA PRO A 383 -4.58 -16.13 -16.68
C PRO A 383 -5.64 -15.68 -17.69
N ASP A 384 -5.20 -14.95 -18.71
CA ASP A 384 -5.98 -14.82 -19.94
C ASP A 384 -5.72 -16.07 -20.79
N MET A 385 -6.75 -16.90 -20.96
CA MET A 385 -6.63 -18.15 -21.72
C MET A 385 -6.70 -17.94 -23.24
N GLU A 386 -7.11 -16.75 -23.69
CA GLU A 386 -7.17 -16.37 -25.11
C GLU A 386 -5.84 -15.75 -25.58
N ASP A 387 -5.10 -15.09 -24.68
CA ASP A 387 -3.74 -14.58 -24.92
C ASP A 387 -2.73 -15.07 -23.86
N LEU A 388 -2.13 -16.22 -24.15
CA LEU A 388 -1.05 -16.78 -23.33
C LEU A 388 0.32 -16.12 -23.55
N GLY A 389 0.45 -15.09 -24.41
CA GLY A 389 1.75 -14.50 -24.76
C GLY A 389 2.54 -13.92 -23.58
N LYS A 390 1.85 -13.54 -22.50
CA LYS A 390 2.42 -13.06 -21.22
C LYS A 390 2.65 -14.17 -20.18
N TYR A 391 2.14 -15.36 -20.45
CA TYR A 391 2.14 -16.50 -19.54
C TYR A 391 3.00 -17.64 -20.10
N VAL A 392 3.21 -18.67 -19.29
CA VAL A 392 3.88 -19.89 -19.74
C VAL A 392 2.94 -20.70 -20.63
N ASP A 393 3.47 -21.16 -21.77
CA ASP A 393 2.79 -22.04 -22.74
C ASP A 393 2.65 -23.48 -22.20
N ASP A 394 1.72 -23.67 -21.27
CA ASP A 394 1.33 -24.99 -20.73
C ASP A 394 -0.17 -24.99 -20.35
N PRO A 395 -1.09 -25.08 -21.33
CA PRO A 395 -2.54 -25.00 -21.09
C PRO A 395 -3.08 -26.07 -20.13
N GLU A 396 -2.49 -27.27 -20.13
CA GLU A 396 -2.92 -28.36 -19.26
C GLU A 396 -2.44 -28.14 -17.81
N GLY A 397 -1.23 -27.61 -17.62
CA GLY A 397 -0.75 -27.16 -16.31
C GLY A 397 -1.66 -26.10 -15.69
N TRP A 398 -2.07 -25.10 -16.50
CA TRP A 398 -3.01 -24.06 -16.07
C TRP A 398 -4.37 -24.61 -15.66
N LYS A 399 -4.99 -25.48 -16.47
CA LYS A 399 -6.28 -26.09 -16.12
C LYS A 399 -6.23 -26.84 -14.79
N LYS A 400 -5.16 -27.62 -14.57
CA LYS A 400 -4.96 -28.34 -13.30
C LYS A 400 -4.77 -27.39 -12.13
N ALA A 401 -3.91 -26.39 -12.27
CA ALA A 401 -3.64 -25.41 -11.24
C ALA A 401 -4.91 -24.63 -10.84
N MET A 402 -5.70 -24.22 -11.83
CA MET A 402 -7.00 -23.56 -11.59
C MET A 402 -8.01 -24.49 -10.90
N GLY A 403 -8.04 -25.77 -11.26
CA GLY A 403 -8.90 -26.76 -10.60
C GLY A 403 -8.57 -26.93 -9.12
N ILE A 404 -7.29 -27.16 -8.80
CA ILE A 404 -6.79 -27.24 -7.41
C ILE A 404 -7.12 -25.96 -6.65
N LEU A 405 -6.90 -24.81 -7.28
CA LEU A 405 -7.13 -23.53 -6.65
C LEU A 405 -8.61 -23.30 -6.35
N LYS A 406 -9.49 -23.59 -7.32
CA LYS A 406 -10.94 -23.43 -7.16
C LYS A 406 -11.48 -24.28 -6.02
N GLU A 407 -11.07 -25.55 -5.95
CA GLU A 407 -11.45 -26.45 -4.87
C GLU A 407 -10.97 -25.92 -3.50
N ALA A 408 -9.71 -25.47 -3.41
CA ALA A 408 -9.18 -24.88 -2.19
C ALA A 408 -9.94 -23.62 -1.77
N MET A 409 -10.31 -22.76 -2.72
CA MET A 409 -11.08 -21.53 -2.46
C MET A 409 -12.49 -21.84 -1.98
N ASP A 410 -13.19 -22.78 -2.61
CA ASP A 410 -14.54 -23.20 -2.26
C ASP A 410 -14.59 -23.88 -0.87
N GLU A 411 -13.56 -24.65 -0.52
CA GLU A 411 -13.43 -25.29 0.80
C GLU A 411 -13.01 -24.31 1.91
N SER A 412 -12.33 -23.20 1.55
CA SER A 412 -11.74 -22.28 2.53
C SER A 412 -12.74 -21.53 3.40
N GLY A 413 -13.95 -21.30 2.89
CA GLY A 413 -14.99 -20.49 3.54
C GLY A 413 -14.69 -18.98 3.58
N TYR A 414 -13.69 -18.49 2.84
CA TYR A 414 -13.35 -17.06 2.77
C TYR A 414 -13.99 -16.38 1.55
N PRO A 415 -14.40 -15.10 1.66
CA PRO A 415 -14.95 -14.37 0.53
C PRO A 415 -13.87 -14.13 -0.53
N TYR A 416 -14.18 -14.41 -1.80
CA TYR A 416 -13.25 -14.19 -2.90
C TYR A 416 -13.91 -13.69 -4.18
N ARG A 417 -13.10 -13.10 -5.07
CA ARG A 417 -13.50 -12.70 -6.42
C ARG A 417 -12.43 -13.12 -7.42
N GLU A 418 -12.87 -13.60 -8.57
CA GLU A 418 -11.99 -13.96 -9.69
C GLU A 418 -11.74 -12.74 -10.58
N VAL A 419 -10.48 -12.57 -11.02
CA VAL A 419 -10.06 -11.49 -11.91
C VAL A 419 -9.17 -12.10 -12.99
N GLU A 420 -9.61 -12.00 -14.24
CA GLU A 420 -8.89 -12.48 -15.42
C GLU A 420 -7.74 -11.53 -15.79
N GLY A 421 -6.66 -12.09 -16.36
CA GLY A 421 -5.53 -11.32 -16.85
C GLY A 421 -4.53 -10.82 -15.78
N GLU A 422 -4.70 -11.19 -14.51
CA GLU A 422 -3.86 -10.72 -13.39
C GLU A 422 -2.93 -11.78 -12.79
N ALA A 423 -2.91 -13.01 -13.32
CA ALA A 423 -2.08 -14.10 -12.80
C ALA A 423 -0.58 -13.79 -12.87
N ALA A 424 0.23 -14.54 -12.11
CA ALA A 424 1.68 -14.52 -12.29
C ALA A 424 2.05 -15.25 -13.60
N PHE A 425 3.21 -14.94 -14.18
CA PHE A 425 3.62 -15.60 -15.44
C PHE A 425 3.73 -17.13 -15.31
N TYR A 426 4.02 -17.63 -14.10
CA TYR A 426 4.24 -19.06 -13.79
C TYR A 426 3.05 -19.78 -13.14
N GLY A 427 1.92 -19.11 -12.88
CA GLY A 427 0.76 -19.76 -12.29
C GLY A 427 -0.28 -18.82 -11.67
N PRO A 428 -1.45 -19.35 -11.26
CA PRO A 428 -2.50 -18.55 -10.64
C PRO A 428 -2.09 -18.14 -9.22
N LYS A 429 -2.58 -16.98 -8.79
CA LYS A 429 -2.28 -16.43 -7.46
C LYS A 429 -3.54 -16.00 -6.73
N VAL A 430 -3.46 -16.05 -5.41
CA VAL A 430 -4.46 -15.50 -4.49
C VAL A 430 -3.83 -14.37 -3.71
N ASP A 431 -4.30 -13.15 -3.97
CA ASP A 431 -3.94 -11.98 -3.19
C ASP A 431 -4.93 -11.78 -2.04
N PHE A 432 -4.40 -11.51 -0.85
CA PHE A 432 -5.19 -11.17 0.31
C PHE A 432 -5.40 -9.65 0.35
N MET A 433 -6.63 -9.26 0.05
CA MET A 433 -7.08 -7.87 -0.01
C MET A 433 -7.58 -7.48 1.37
N VAL A 434 -6.90 -6.54 2.00
CA VAL A 434 -7.27 -6.02 3.33
C VAL A 434 -7.78 -4.60 3.18
N LYS A 435 -8.93 -4.32 3.78
CA LYS A 435 -9.47 -2.96 3.86
C LYS A 435 -8.91 -2.24 5.08
N SER A 436 -8.28 -1.10 4.87
CA SER A 436 -7.80 -0.26 5.97
C SER A 436 -8.96 0.41 6.70
N VAL A 437 -8.67 0.94 7.90
CA VAL A 437 -9.63 1.70 8.73
C VAL A 437 -10.21 2.94 8.04
N VAL A 438 -9.55 3.45 7.00
CA VAL A 438 -10.02 4.58 6.17
C VAL A 438 -10.61 4.14 4.83
N GLY A 439 -10.83 2.84 4.66
CA GLY A 439 -11.51 2.23 3.51
C GLY A 439 -10.63 1.94 2.30
N THR A 440 -9.32 2.17 2.36
CA THR A 440 -8.40 1.85 1.26
C THR A 440 -8.08 0.36 1.26
N GLU A 441 -8.20 -0.29 0.11
CA GLU A 441 -7.85 -1.70 -0.04
C GLU A 441 -6.36 -1.87 -0.42
N TYR A 442 -5.70 -2.82 0.22
CA TYR A 442 -4.31 -3.17 -0.05
C TYR A 442 -4.16 -4.69 -0.26
N ALA A 443 -3.40 -5.08 -1.27
CA ALA A 443 -2.89 -6.44 -1.40
C ALA A 443 -1.66 -6.59 -0.47
N ILE A 444 -1.88 -7.19 0.70
CA ILE A 444 -0.86 -7.26 1.76
C ILE A 444 0.01 -8.51 1.64
N SER A 445 -0.55 -9.61 1.17
CA SER A 445 0.15 -10.89 1.02
C SER A 445 -0.45 -11.72 -0.10
N THR A 446 0.28 -12.75 -0.52
CA THR A 446 -0.07 -13.59 -1.66
C THR A 446 0.27 -15.05 -1.37
N ASN A 447 -0.56 -15.95 -1.89
CA ASN A 447 -0.32 -17.39 -1.99
C ASN A 447 -0.40 -17.82 -3.46
N GLN A 448 0.61 -18.51 -3.98
CA GLN A 448 0.74 -18.78 -5.42
C GLN A 448 1.09 -20.25 -5.65
N LEU A 449 0.51 -20.83 -6.69
CA LEU A 449 0.83 -22.19 -7.12
C LEU A 449 1.69 -22.13 -8.38
N ASP A 450 2.95 -22.55 -8.26
CA ASP A 450 3.91 -22.62 -9.35
C ASP A 450 4.10 -24.09 -9.77
N PHE A 451 3.78 -24.36 -11.03
CA PHE A 451 3.99 -25.65 -11.68
C PHE A 451 5.16 -25.61 -12.68
N MET A 452 5.74 -24.43 -12.91
CA MET A 452 6.84 -24.19 -13.85
C MET A 452 8.20 -24.44 -13.22
N ALA A 453 8.44 -23.97 -11.98
CA ALA A 453 9.71 -24.12 -11.28
C ALA A 453 10.20 -25.57 -11.31
N THR A 454 9.26 -26.50 -11.18
CA THR A 454 9.50 -27.94 -11.26
C THR A 454 10.18 -28.38 -12.55
N LYS A 455 9.69 -27.92 -13.71
CA LYS A 455 10.29 -28.25 -15.01
C LYS A 455 11.65 -27.55 -15.20
N ARG A 456 11.75 -26.27 -14.82
CA ARG A 456 12.97 -25.46 -15.00
C ARG A 456 14.15 -25.94 -14.15
N PHE A 457 13.87 -26.41 -12.94
CA PHE A 457 14.88 -26.84 -11.99
C PHE A 457 15.03 -28.35 -11.85
N ASP A 458 14.23 -29.12 -12.59
CA ASP A 458 14.15 -30.58 -12.48
C ASP A 458 13.86 -31.04 -11.04
N LEU A 459 12.88 -30.39 -10.40
CA LEU A 459 12.52 -30.67 -9.01
C LEU A 459 11.67 -31.94 -8.95
N GLN A 460 12.23 -32.99 -8.36
CA GLN A 460 11.59 -34.31 -8.35
C GLN A 460 11.59 -34.94 -6.96
N TYR A 461 10.75 -35.96 -6.78
CA TYR A 461 10.81 -36.89 -5.67
C TYR A 461 10.71 -38.33 -6.18
N THR A 462 11.07 -39.29 -5.34
CA THR A 462 10.94 -40.72 -5.62
C THR A 462 9.59 -41.22 -5.12
N ALA A 463 8.72 -41.63 -6.03
CA ALA A 463 7.41 -42.17 -5.74
C ALA A 463 7.47 -43.59 -5.15
N GLU A 464 6.34 -44.09 -4.68
CA GLU A 464 6.23 -45.43 -4.06
C GLU A 464 6.62 -46.57 -5.01
N ASP A 465 6.41 -46.39 -6.32
CA ASP A 465 6.82 -47.33 -7.37
C ASP A 465 8.30 -47.19 -7.78
N GLY A 466 9.06 -46.32 -7.11
CA GLY A 466 10.45 -46.01 -7.43
C GLY A 466 10.64 -45.05 -8.60
N SER A 467 9.57 -44.63 -9.29
CA SER A 467 9.66 -43.65 -10.38
C SER A 467 9.96 -42.25 -9.84
N LYS A 468 10.60 -41.42 -10.67
CA LYS A 468 10.77 -40.01 -10.36
C LYS A 468 9.55 -39.22 -10.81
N LYS A 469 8.97 -38.45 -9.89
CA LYS A 469 7.78 -37.62 -10.14
C LYS A 469 8.07 -36.16 -9.85
N PRO A 470 7.49 -35.22 -10.62
CA PRO A 470 7.58 -33.79 -10.36
C PRO A 470 6.87 -33.40 -9.05
N VAL A 471 7.34 -32.34 -8.41
CA VAL A 471 6.62 -31.69 -7.29
C VAL A 471 5.78 -30.51 -7.76
N TYR A 472 4.81 -30.10 -6.95
CA TYR A 472 4.17 -28.80 -7.02
C TYR A 472 4.86 -27.84 -6.04
N VAL A 473 5.01 -26.58 -6.43
CA VAL A 473 5.62 -25.55 -5.59
C VAL A 473 4.57 -24.53 -5.19
N ILE A 474 4.43 -24.28 -3.88
CA ILE A 474 3.57 -23.21 -3.35
C ILE A 474 4.46 -22.10 -2.80
N HIS A 475 4.29 -20.88 -3.32
CA HIS A 475 4.98 -19.67 -2.86
C HIS A 475 4.06 -18.92 -1.91
N ARG A 476 4.56 -18.57 -0.73
CA ARG A 476 3.73 -17.90 0.27
C ARG A 476 4.52 -16.89 1.09
N ALA A 477 3.87 -15.77 1.40
CA ALA A 477 4.36 -14.78 2.36
C ALA A 477 3.21 -14.20 3.20
N PRO A 478 2.71 -14.90 4.24
CA PRO A 478 1.52 -14.53 5.00
C PRO A 478 1.51 -13.15 5.65
N LEU A 479 2.69 -12.60 5.96
CA LEU A 479 2.85 -11.26 6.52
C LEU A 479 3.40 -10.30 5.45
N GLY A 480 3.56 -10.73 4.21
CA GLY A 480 4.14 -9.94 3.13
C GLY A 480 5.59 -9.53 3.42
N SER A 481 5.94 -8.30 3.04
CA SER A 481 7.19 -7.69 3.47
C SER A 481 7.04 -7.00 4.83
N HIS A 482 8.09 -7.03 5.64
CA HIS A 482 8.17 -6.30 6.90
C HIS A 482 7.82 -4.82 6.72
N GLU A 483 8.36 -4.21 5.67
CA GLU A 483 8.17 -2.80 5.36
C GLU A 483 6.68 -2.50 5.12
N ARG A 484 6.04 -3.22 4.19
CA ARG A 484 4.64 -2.98 3.82
C ARG A 484 3.71 -3.31 4.98
N PHE A 485 3.92 -4.44 5.64
CA PHE A 485 3.07 -4.86 6.74
C PHE A 485 3.19 -3.92 7.94
N THR A 486 4.40 -3.46 8.26
CA THR A 486 4.58 -2.48 9.34
C THR A 486 3.95 -1.13 8.99
N ALA A 487 4.07 -0.64 7.75
CA ALA A 487 3.33 0.55 7.33
C ALA A 487 1.82 0.37 7.51
N PHE A 488 1.28 -0.76 7.07
CA PHE A 488 -0.12 -1.09 7.28
C PHE A 488 -0.49 -1.08 8.77
N LEU A 489 0.31 -1.70 9.65
CA LEU A 489 0.05 -1.73 11.08
C LEU A 489 0.14 -0.35 11.74
N ILE A 490 1.07 0.51 11.30
CA ILE A 490 1.15 1.90 11.76
C ILE A 490 -0.17 2.63 11.47
N GLU A 491 -0.66 2.51 10.23
CA GLU A 491 -1.93 3.14 9.81
C GLU A 491 -3.13 2.53 10.54
N HIS A 492 -3.19 1.20 10.60
CA HIS A 492 -4.25 0.44 11.25
C HIS A 492 -4.42 0.82 12.73
N TYR A 493 -3.32 0.93 13.47
CA TYR A 493 -3.35 1.32 14.88
C TYR A 493 -3.22 2.83 15.14
N ALA A 494 -3.10 3.66 14.11
CA ALA A 494 -2.75 5.08 14.26
C ALA A 494 -1.51 5.29 15.18
N GLY A 495 -0.51 4.41 15.06
CA GLY A 495 0.69 4.42 15.88
C GLY A 495 0.53 3.86 17.31
N LYS A 496 -0.69 3.53 17.74
CA LYS A 496 -0.98 2.94 19.05
C LYS A 496 -0.79 1.43 19.05
N PHE A 497 0.41 0.92 18.87
CA PHE A 497 0.62 -0.54 18.80
C PHE A 497 0.11 -1.29 20.04
N PRO A 498 -0.44 -2.52 19.91
CA PRO A 498 -0.74 -3.36 21.08
C PRO A 498 0.54 -3.56 21.90
N CYS A 499 0.41 -3.77 23.21
CA CYS A 499 1.49 -3.92 24.18
C CYS A 499 2.56 -4.90 23.69
N TRP A 500 2.18 -6.06 23.18
CA TRP A 500 3.14 -7.06 22.70
C TRP A 500 4.03 -6.56 21.56
N LEU A 501 3.55 -5.62 20.74
CA LEU A 501 4.25 -5.05 19.58
C LEU A 501 4.85 -3.66 19.87
N ALA A 502 4.41 -2.99 20.93
CA ALA A 502 4.83 -1.64 21.27
C ALA A 502 6.36 -1.58 21.50
N PRO A 503 7.10 -0.66 20.86
CA PRO A 503 8.55 -0.55 21.04
C PRO A 503 8.97 -0.34 22.50
N VAL A 504 8.21 0.49 23.21
CA VAL A 504 8.28 0.65 24.67
C VAL A 504 6.91 0.30 25.21
N GLN A 505 6.89 -0.68 26.11
CA GLN A 505 5.68 -1.21 26.72
C GLN A 505 5.31 -0.41 27.97
N ALA A 506 6.32 -0.04 28.76
CA ALA A 506 6.16 0.69 30.02
C ALA A 506 7.16 1.84 30.16
N MET A 507 6.69 2.99 30.63
CA MET A 507 7.51 4.16 30.96
C MET A 507 7.39 4.47 32.45
N VAL A 508 8.50 4.37 33.19
CA VAL A 508 8.57 4.73 34.61
C VAL A 508 8.86 6.23 34.75
N ILE A 509 8.03 6.93 35.52
CA ILE A 509 8.04 8.39 35.65
C ILE A 509 8.13 8.76 37.14
N PRO A 510 9.32 9.15 37.64
CA PRO A 510 9.46 9.67 39.00
C PRO A 510 8.83 11.05 39.13
N ILE A 511 8.15 11.32 40.26
CA ILE A 511 7.54 12.63 40.52
C ILE A 511 8.56 13.71 40.94
N ALA A 512 9.76 13.29 41.35
CA ALA A 512 10.88 14.15 41.74
C ALA A 512 12.20 13.36 41.71
N ASP A 513 13.33 14.07 41.62
CA ASP A 513 14.69 13.51 41.47
C ASP A 513 15.06 12.51 42.58
N ARG A 514 14.54 12.70 43.80
CA ARG A 514 14.77 11.75 44.92
C ARG A 514 14.18 10.35 44.70
N HIS A 515 13.27 10.18 43.73
CA HIS A 515 12.64 8.90 43.40
C HIS A 515 13.30 8.20 42.21
N GLU A 516 14.37 8.78 41.62
CA GLU A 516 15.03 8.21 40.45
C GLU A 516 15.60 6.81 40.71
N ASP A 517 16.16 6.57 41.90
CA ASP A 517 16.70 5.26 42.27
C ASP A 517 15.62 4.18 42.27
N TYR A 518 14.46 4.47 42.86
CA TYR A 518 13.32 3.57 42.83
C TYR A 518 12.77 3.39 41.40
N ALA A 519 12.71 4.47 40.61
CA ALA A 519 12.30 4.38 39.21
C ALA A 519 13.22 3.45 38.39
N ARG A 520 14.54 3.51 38.61
CA ARG A 520 15.51 2.60 37.98
C ARG A 520 15.29 1.16 38.43
N GLN A 521 15.06 0.91 39.72
CA GLN A 521 14.78 -0.42 40.26
C GLN A 521 13.51 -1.03 39.64
N VAL A 522 12.42 -0.26 39.56
CA VAL A 522 11.16 -0.69 38.91
C VAL A 522 11.41 -1.01 37.43
N ARG A 523 12.10 -0.12 36.71
CA ARG A 523 12.45 -0.33 35.30
C ARG A 523 13.25 -1.60 35.12
N ASP A 524 14.29 -1.83 35.93
CA ASP A 524 15.14 -3.02 35.85
C ASP A 524 14.32 -4.29 36.15
N LYS A 525 13.47 -4.25 37.17
CA LYS A 525 12.60 -5.38 37.53
C LYS A 525 11.66 -5.76 36.38
N LEU A 526 11.07 -4.79 35.69
CA LEU A 526 10.27 -5.01 34.48
C LEU A 526 11.13 -5.54 33.32
N PHE A 527 12.28 -4.91 33.09
CA PHE A 527 13.17 -5.23 31.97
C PHE A 527 13.73 -6.64 32.04
N PHE A 528 14.06 -7.14 33.23
CA PHE A 528 14.57 -8.49 33.45
C PHE A 528 13.48 -9.52 33.79
N ALA A 529 12.20 -9.12 33.82
CA ALA A 529 11.10 -10.05 34.07
C ALA A 529 10.98 -11.07 32.92
N PRO A 530 10.80 -12.37 33.19
CA PRO A 530 10.76 -13.39 32.15
C PRO A 530 9.46 -13.30 31.34
N VAL A 531 9.48 -12.56 30.23
CA VAL A 531 8.35 -12.37 29.32
C VAL A 531 8.74 -12.75 27.90
N GLU A 532 7.83 -13.40 27.17
CA GLU A 532 8.05 -13.90 25.80
C GLU A 532 8.07 -12.77 24.74
N THR A 533 9.02 -11.85 24.88
CA THR A 533 9.36 -10.80 23.91
C THR A 533 10.70 -11.09 23.24
N VAL A 534 11.05 -10.32 22.21
CA VAL A 534 12.37 -10.40 21.54
C VAL A 534 13.56 -10.11 22.45
N HIS A 535 13.34 -9.49 23.62
CA HIS A 535 14.39 -9.20 24.60
C HIS A 535 14.32 -10.10 25.83
N GLY A 536 13.36 -11.04 25.89
CA GLY A 536 13.15 -11.90 27.06
C GLY A 536 12.65 -11.16 28.30
N GLY A 537 12.06 -9.97 28.10
CA GLY A 537 11.80 -8.94 29.11
C GLY A 537 10.65 -8.01 28.77
N ILE A 538 10.12 -7.25 29.73
CA ILE A 538 9.21 -6.13 29.42
C ILE A 538 10.05 -4.95 28.94
N ARG A 539 9.73 -4.40 27.77
CA ARG A 539 10.45 -3.25 27.21
C ARG A 539 10.10 -1.98 27.98
N ALA A 540 10.79 -1.79 29.11
CA ALA A 540 10.58 -0.69 30.03
C ALA A 540 11.70 0.36 29.95
N GLU A 541 11.31 1.63 29.94
CA GLU A 541 12.21 2.79 30.05
C GLU A 541 11.90 3.58 31.34
N ALA A 542 12.84 4.41 31.78
CA ALA A 542 12.62 5.38 32.85
C ALA A 542 12.91 6.80 32.35
N ASP A 543 11.95 7.71 32.49
CA ASP A 543 12.11 9.12 32.13
C ASP A 543 12.68 9.91 33.32
N LEU A 544 14.01 10.03 33.33
CA LEU A 544 14.78 10.73 34.36
C LEU A 544 15.19 12.15 33.90
N ALA A 545 14.52 12.70 32.88
CA ALA A 545 14.80 14.06 32.45
C ALA A 545 14.43 15.06 33.56
N ALA A 546 15.12 16.20 33.63
CA ALA A 546 14.82 17.31 34.54
C ALA A 546 13.57 18.10 34.08
N GLU A 547 12.43 17.41 33.94
CA GLU A 547 11.16 17.94 33.50
C GLU A 547 10.05 17.65 34.52
N ARG A 548 9.01 18.49 34.54
CA ARG A 548 7.82 18.25 35.37
C ARG A 548 7.17 16.93 34.98
N MET A 549 6.74 16.14 35.97
CA MET A 549 6.01 14.87 35.78
C MET A 549 4.89 14.96 34.71
N GLN A 550 4.07 16.02 34.74
CA GLN A 550 3.00 16.21 33.74
C GLN A 550 3.52 16.32 32.31
N LYS A 551 4.72 16.88 32.10
CA LYS A 551 5.35 16.95 30.78
C LYS A 551 5.85 15.56 30.36
N LYS A 552 6.47 14.80 31.27
CA LYS A 552 6.88 13.40 31.03
C LYS A 552 5.70 12.50 30.64
N ILE A 553 4.58 12.60 31.36
CA ILE A 553 3.33 11.90 31.04
C ILE A 553 2.86 12.26 29.62
N ARG A 554 2.81 13.56 29.28
CA ARG A 554 2.44 13.99 27.91
C ARG A 554 3.39 13.43 26.86
N ASN A 555 4.70 13.43 27.09
CA ASN A 555 5.68 12.87 26.15
C ASN A 555 5.44 11.36 25.94
N ALA A 556 5.18 10.61 27.02
CA ALA A 556 4.85 9.19 26.94
C ALA A 556 3.53 8.92 26.19
N GLN A 557 2.51 9.76 26.39
CA GLN A 557 1.25 9.70 25.65
C GLN A 557 1.44 10.01 24.17
N THR A 558 2.24 11.02 23.81
CA THR A 558 2.57 11.34 22.41
C THR A 558 3.28 10.16 21.73
N ARG A 559 4.18 9.47 22.45
CA ARG A 559 4.83 8.22 22.00
C ARG A 559 3.90 7.00 22.00
N GLN A 560 2.64 7.15 22.40
CA GLN A 560 1.63 6.08 22.48
C GLN A 560 2.05 4.87 23.34
N ILE A 561 2.85 5.10 24.38
CA ILE A 561 3.33 4.03 25.29
C ILE A 561 2.12 3.43 26.04
N PRO A 562 1.93 2.09 26.03
CA PRO A 562 0.79 1.45 26.69
C PRO A 562 0.68 1.78 28.18
N TYR A 563 1.78 1.61 28.93
CA TYR A 563 1.82 1.79 30.38
C TYR A 563 2.70 2.98 30.78
N MET A 564 2.14 3.89 31.58
CA MET A 564 2.86 4.97 32.26
C MET A 564 2.80 4.70 33.76
N LEU A 565 3.96 4.54 34.39
CA LEU A 565 4.11 4.09 35.76
C LEU A 565 4.66 5.23 36.60
N VAL A 566 3.80 5.87 37.38
CA VAL A 566 4.20 7.00 38.22
C VAL A 566 4.71 6.48 39.56
N VAL A 567 5.85 7.01 40.01
CA VAL A 567 6.46 6.63 41.30
C VAL A 567 6.81 7.84 42.16
N GLY A 568 6.36 7.83 43.41
CA GLY A 568 6.70 8.79 44.45
C GLY A 568 7.09 8.12 45.77
N ASP A 569 7.03 8.89 46.86
CA ASP A 569 7.43 8.42 48.20
C ASP A 569 6.58 7.20 48.64
N ALA A 570 5.25 7.27 48.47
CA ALA A 570 4.32 6.20 48.85
C ALA A 570 4.58 4.90 48.05
N GLU A 571 4.82 5.02 46.74
CA GLU A 571 5.13 3.88 45.89
C GLU A 571 6.47 3.23 46.23
N ALA A 572 7.48 4.05 46.55
CA ALA A 572 8.80 3.58 46.93
C ALA A 572 8.78 2.84 48.27
N GLU A 573 8.04 3.34 49.26
CA GLU A 573 7.88 2.69 50.57
C GLU A 573 7.11 1.36 50.47
N ALA A 574 6.09 1.31 49.61
CA ALA A 574 5.21 0.14 49.47
C ALA A 574 5.71 -0.90 48.44
N GLY A 575 6.73 -0.59 47.63
CA GLY A 575 7.16 -1.46 46.54
C GLY A 575 6.13 -1.58 45.41
N THR A 576 5.36 -0.51 45.18
CA THR A 576 4.26 -0.45 44.21
C THR A 576 4.52 0.58 43.10
N VAL A 577 3.61 0.68 42.15
CA VAL A 577 3.59 1.71 41.10
C VAL A 577 2.16 2.22 40.89
N ALA A 578 1.98 3.52 40.66
CA ALA A 578 0.70 4.07 40.21
C ALA A 578 0.59 3.93 38.69
N VAL A 579 -0.35 3.11 38.23
CA VAL A 579 -0.42 2.66 36.84
C VAL A 579 -1.45 3.46 36.07
N ARG A 580 -1.01 4.10 34.98
CA ARG A 580 -1.88 4.73 34.00
C ARG A 580 -1.71 4.04 32.65
N HIS A 581 -2.82 3.55 32.09
CA HIS A 581 -2.85 2.97 30.75
C HIS A 581 -3.32 4.01 29.73
N ARG A 582 -2.75 4.02 28.52
CA ARG A 582 -3.08 5.02 27.48
C ARG A 582 -4.56 5.06 27.12
N ASP A 583 -5.24 3.90 27.08
CA ASP A 583 -6.65 3.75 26.64
C ASP A 583 -7.65 3.56 27.79
N HIS A 584 -7.17 3.20 28.99
CA HIS A 584 -8.02 2.91 30.15
C HIS A 584 -7.90 3.97 31.25
N GLY A 585 -6.98 4.93 31.12
CA GLY A 585 -6.77 5.96 32.11
C GLY A 585 -6.06 5.42 33.35
N ASP A 586 -6.49 5.86 34.52
CA ASP A 586 -5.89 5.47 35.79
C ASP A 586 -6.39 4.07 36.21
N LEU A 587 -5.46 3.15 36.45
CA LEU A 587 -5.72 1.79 36.93
C LEU A 587 -5.42 1.64 38.43
N GLY A 588 -5.04 2.72 39.11
CA GLY A 588 -4.68 2.73 40.52
C GLY A 588 -3.26 2.21 40.78
N THR A 589 -2.96 2.03 42.06
CA THR A 589 -1.66 1.55 42.54
C THR A 589 -1.66 0.03 42.64
N MET A 590 -0.60 -0.62 42.14
CA MET A 590 -0.42 -2.07 42.26
C MET A 590 1.05 -2.44 42.55
N PRO A 591 1.30 -3.60 43.18
CA PRO A 591 2.64 -4.17 43.28
C PRO A 591 3.30 -4.32 41.91
N VAL A 592 4.62 -4.16 41.86
CA VAL A 592 5.37 -4.31 40.59
C VAL A 592 5.24 -5.73 40.03
N ASP A 593 5.14 -6.74 40.89
CA ASP A 593 4.99 -8.14 40.47
C ASP A 593 3.63 -8.39 39.80
N ASP A 594 2.54 -7.88 40.37
CA ASP A 594 1.20 -7.98 39.78
C ASP A 594 1.15 -7.31 38.40
N LEU A 595 1.86 -6.19 38.23
CA LEU A 595 1.97 -5.53 36.92
C LEU A 595 2.74 -6.38 35.91
N ILE A 596 3.82 -7.06 36.33
CA ILE A 596 4.57 -7.98 35.49
C ILE A 596 3.67 -9.11 35.02
N GLU A 597 2.90 -9.74 35.91
CA GLU A 597 1.96 -10.80 35.57
C GLU A 597 0.91 -10.33 34.56
N ARG A 598 0.37 -9.13 34.79
CA ARG A 598 -0.60 -8.50 33.88
C ARG A 598 -0.04 -8.30 32.48
N ILE A 599 1.12 -7.63 32.36
CA ILE A 599 1.74 -7.37 31.06
C ILE A 599 2.13 -8.68 30.38
N SER A 600 2.62 -9.66 31.15
CA SER A 600 2.97 -10.99 30.62
C SER A 600 1.76 -11.70 30.02
N ALA A 601 0.61 -11.63 30.69
CA ALA A 601 -0.64 -12.19 30.17
C ALA A 601 -1.08 -11.48 28.88
N GLU A 602 -1.02 -10.15 28.83
CA GLU A 602 -1.36 -9.38 27.63
C GLU A 602 -0.44 -9.73 26.45
N VAL A 603 0.88 -9.82 26.68
CA VAL A 603 1.87 -10.20 25.65
C VAL A 603 1.61 -11.60 25.12
N LYS A 604 1.23 -12.53 25.99
CA LYS A 604 0.97 -13.93 25.63
C LYS A 604 -0.35 -14.10 24.88
N GLU A 605 -1.40 -13.45 25.37
CA GLU A 605 -2.75 -13.60 24.81
C GLU A 605 -2.93 -12.76 23.53
N ARG A 606 -2.22 -11.63 23.41
CA ARG A 606 -2.30 -10.69 22.27
C ARG A 606 -3.71 -10.23 21.95
N ARG A 607 -4.51 -10.03 23.00
CA ARG A 607 -5.92 -9.59 22.93
C ARG A 607 -6.10 -8.11 23.23
N ASP A 608 -5.03 -7.43 23.62
CA ASP A 608 -4.98 -6.03 23.99
C ASP A 608 -5.01 -5.13 22.73
N ARG A 609 -6.17 -5.12 22.06
CA ARG A 609 -6.38 -4.30 20.87
C ARG A 609 -6.57 -2.82 21.28
N PRO A 610 -5.84 -1.88 20.65
CA PRO A 610 -6.00 -0.45 20.92
C PRO A 610 -7.41 0.02 20.56
N LYS A 611 -7.96 1.01 21.29
CA LYS A 611 -9.20 1.67 20.88
C LYS A 611 -8.92 2.59 19.69
N GLY A 612 -9.78 2.48 18.67
CA GLY A 612 -9.69 3.13 17.36
C GLY A 612 -9.51 4.64 17.37
#